data_AF-A0A2E0UMH2-F1
#
_entry.id   AF-A0A2E0UMH2-F1
#
_cell.length_a   1.000
_cell.length_b   1.000
_cell.length_c   1.000
_cell.angle_alpha   90.00
_cell.angle_beta   90.00
_cell.angle_gamma   90.00
#
_symmetry.space_group_name_H-M   'P 1'
#
loop_
_entity.id
_entity.type
_entity.pdbx_description
1 polymer ?
#
loop_
_entity_poly.entity_id
_entity_poly.type
_entity_poly.pdbx_seq_one_letter_code
_entity_poly.pdbx_strand_id
1 'polypeptide(L)'
;MLLLVSSAEVRPQWSADPRENNPICTEPQDQIAPQLSPDGTGGSIYVWLDRRNSNLYQIYAQRFDSLGHAVWTSQGIPVCQRDGTQRQVEVISDGSGGAIVTWQSFRDGIYAQRITAEGVALWETDGTLISPTLAQNPFPKAVPDGQGGAIITWADNRSGNYRIYAQRIDADGDLLWNVSGLPNGELVSVSATDGCQYPRIVANEKGGAVIVWTTENDNEIYAQTIDSTGQIRWFPPGVKVFDGAGDLSTSSLPMVLPDGESGIYVAWSDYRNNDYDVYAQRIRHDGIDMWTDNGVAVCNEPGIQRDVDVTSDSAGGAIVVWHDLRINARGVYARRVNKFGLFAWNTIPVCTLPASNAHSPSIASDMEGGAIIAWVDSRNPATQEDIYAQRLHKTDGHTVWQSGGVIISSADRKQSVPKLTSNGRGGAIIVWEDNR
;
A
#
# COMPACT_ATOMS: atom_id res chain seq x y z
N MET A 1 10.23 -9.41 5.74
CA MET A 1 11.32 -10.39 5.56
C MET A 1 11.75 -10.38 4.09
N LEU A 2 12.91 -9.76 3.80
CA LEU A 2 13.43 -9.20 2.52
C LEU A 2 13.93 -10.18 1.42
N LEU A 3 13.89 -9.78 0.12
CA LEU A 3 14.48 -10.42 -1.08
C LEU A 3 15.33 -9.42 -1.93
N LEU A 4 16.35 -9.90 -2.68
CA LEU A 4 17.14 -9.15 -3.69
C LEU A 4 17.23 -9.99 -4.99
N VAL A 5 17.07 -9.37 -6.18
CA VAL A 5 17.24 -10.04 -7.49
C VAL A 5 18.22 -9.24 -8.34
N SER A 6 19.37 -9.81 -8.71
CA SER A 6 20.24 -9.33 -9.80
C SER A 6 20.88 -10.51 -10.54
N SER A 7 21.37 -10.29 -11.76
CA SER A 7 21.40 -11.22 -12.89
C SER A 7 22.45 -12.35 -12.93
N ALA A 8 23.02 -12.80 -11.81
CA ALA A 8 23.81 -14.03 -11.80
C ALA A 8 23.75 -14.71 -10.42
N GLU A 9 23.20 -15.93 -10.40
CA GLU A 9 22.87 -16.78 -9.23
C GLU A 9 21.65 -16.34 -8.40
N VAL A 10 20.51 -16.95 -8.73
CA VAL A 10 19.21 -16.76 -8.06
C VAL A 10 19.19 -17.52 -6.74
N ARG A 11 19.06 -16.82 -5.61
CA ARG A 11 18.62 -17.42 -4.35
C ARG A 11 17.35 -16.70 -3.87
N PRO A 12 16.23 -17.41 -3.66
CA PRO A 12 14.93 -16.81 -3.34
C PRO A 12 14.80 -16.27 -1.90
N GLN A 13 15.89 -16.18 -1.13
CA GLN A 13 15.92 -15.89 0.31
C GLN A 13 17.37 -15.74 0.82
N TRP A 14 17.57 -15.05 1.95
CA TRP A 14 18.86 -14.98 2.65
C TRP A 14 19.25 -16.33 3.28
N SER A 15 18.25 -17.10 3.70
CA SER A 15 18.38 -18.54 3.92
C SER A 15 18.42 -19.26 2.57
N ALA A 16 19.16 -20.36 2.45
CA ALA A 16 19.02 -21.25 1.28
C ALA A 16 17.84 -22.24 1.45
N ASP A 17 17.23 -22.28 2.63
CA ASP A 17 16.17 -23.21 3.01
C ASP A 17 14.82 -22.49 3.20
N PRO A 18 13.82 -22.70 2.32
CA PRO A 18 12.53 -21.99 2.36
C PRO A 18 11.68 -22.34 3.59
N ARG A 19 12.17 -23.21 4.46
CA ARG A 19 11.57 -23.51 5.77
C ARG A 19 12.08 -22.57 6.87
N GLU A 20 13.20 -21.90 6.63
CA GLU A 20 13.89 -21.03 7.58
C GLU A 20 13.70 -19.56 7.18
N ASN A 21 12.89 -18.86 7.97
CA ASN A 21 12.61 -17.44 7.77
C ASN A 21 13.72 -16.58 8.40
N ASN A 22 13.99 -15.40 7.84
CA ASN A 22 14.88 -14.39 8.44
C ASN A 22 14.02 -13.44 9.33
N PRO A 23 14.02 -13.63 10.66
CA PRO A 23 13.09 -12.92 11.53
C PRO A 23 13.42 -11.43 11.64
N ILE A 24 12.38 -10.58 11.61
CA ILE A 24 12.50 -9.14 11.91
C ILE A 24 12.50 -8.93 13.43
N CYS A 25 11.72 -9.74 14.15
CA CYS A 25 11.54 -9.72 15.60
C CYS A 25 11.28 -11.17 16.05
N THR A 26 11.82 -11.54 17.20
CA THR A 26 11.64 -12.86 17.83
C THR A 26 11.15 -12.76 19.28
N GLU A 27 10.70 -11.58 19.71
CA GLU A 27 10.08 -11.42 21.03
C GLU A 27 8.80 -12.25 21.14
N PRO A 28 8.43 -12.70 22.35
CA PRO A 28 7.18 -13.43 22.54
C PRO A 28 5.96 -12.50 22.38
N GLN A 29 4.76 -13.10 22.30
CA GLN A 29 3.45 -12.45 22.05
C GLN A 29 3.24 -12.05 20.59
N ASP A 30 2.10 -11.41 20.32
CA ASP A 30 1.68 -11.09 18.95
C ASP A 30 2.55 -9.99 18.33
N GLN A 31 3.03 -10.25 17.11
CA GLN A 31 3.55 -9.25 16.18
C GLN A 31 2.74 -9.31 14.89
N ILE A 32 2.04 -8.23 14.56
CA ILE A 32 1.06 -8.23 13.46
C ILE A 32 1.12 -6.95 12.63
N ALA A 33 0.40 -6.98 11.51
CA ALA A 33 0.19 -5.84 10.61
C ALA A 33 1.50 -5.18 10.14
N PRO A 34 2.49 -5.95 9.64
CA PRO A 34 3.75 -5.38 9.20
C PRO A 34 3.54 -4.44 8.02
N GLN A 35 4.17 -3.27 8.08
CA GLN A 35 4.33 -2.34 6.96
C GLN A 35 5.81 -2.20 6.63
N LEU A 36 6.11 -1.78 5.40
CA LEU A 36 7.49 -1.60 4.95
C LEU A 36 7.64 -0.39 4.05
N SER A 37 8.83 0.21 4.09
CA SER A 37 9.24 1.26 3.16
C SER A 37 10.68 1.03 2.71
N PRO A 38 11.03 1.31 1.44
CA PRO A 38 12.44 1.30 1.04
C PRO A 38 13.20 2.41 1.77
N ASP A 39 14.46 2.15 2.12
CA ASP A 39 15.31 3.17 2.76
C ASP A 39 16.02 4.10 1.75
N GLY A 40 15.75 3.94 0.45
CA GLY A 40 16.35 4.72 -0.63
C GLY A 40 17.80 4.36 -0.96
N THR A 41 18.45 3.48 -0.20
CA THR A 41 19.84 3.01 -0.43
C THR A 41 19.92 1.53 -0.85
N GLY A 42 18.77 0.88 -0.98
CA GLY A 42 18.62 -0.54 -1.33
C GLY A 42 18.30 -1.43 -0.12
N GLY A 43 18.22 -0.86 1.09
CA GLY A 43 17.67 -1.49 2.28
C GLY A 43 16.18 -1.16 2.45
N SER A 44 15.66 -1.49 3.63
CA SER A 44 14.24 -1.30 3.97
C SER A 44 14.02 -1.06 5.45
N ILE A 45 12.97 -0.32 5.77
CA ILE A 45 12.48 -0.10 7.13
C ILE A 45 11.14 -0.81 7.28
N TYR A 46 11.01 -1.58 8.35
CA TYR A 46 9.80 -2.31 8.72
C TYR A 46 9.20 -1.69 9.97
N VAL A 47 7.88 -1.66 10.04
CA VAL A 47 7.12 -1.24 11.22
C VAL A 47 6.04 -2.26 11.50
N TRP A 48 5.80 -2.60 12.76
CA TRP A 48 4.77 -3.56 13.15
C TRP A 48 4.13 -3.18 14.48
N LEU A 49 2.94 -3.76 14.73
CA LEU A 49 2.27 -3.70 16.01
C LEU A 49 2.80 -4.83 16.90
N ASP A 50 3.14 -4.51 18.14
CA ASP A 50 3.88 -5.40 19.02
C ASP A 50 3.29 -5.44 20.44
N ARG A 51 3.11 -6.64 21.00
CA ARG A 51 2.60 -6.88 22.36
C ARG A 51 3.63 -7.41 23.35
N ARG A 52 4.94 -7.31 23.06
CA ARG A 52 6.00 -7.89 23.90
C ARG A 52 6.03 -7.35 25.34
N ASN A 53 5.65 -6.08 25.55
CA ASN A 53 5.73 -5.43 26.87
C ASN A 53 4.38 -5.19 27.54
N SER A 54 3.27 -5.44 26.86
CA SER A 54 1.94 -5.13 27.41
C SER A 54 0.83 -5.90 26.69
N ASN A 55 -0.36 -5.92 27.28
CA ASN A 55 -1.55 -6.47 26.60
C ASN A 55 -2.10 -5.56 25.49
N LEU A 56 -1.50 -4.40 25.26
CA LEU A 56 -1.86 -3.41 24.25
C LEU A 56 -0.80 -3.39 23.15
N TYR A 57 -1.21 -3.14 21.91
CA TYR A 57 -0.29 -3.00 20.78
C TYR A 57 0.50 -1.69 20.86
N GLN A 58 1.81 -1.79 20.94
CA GLN A 58 2.79 -0.70 20.76
C GLN A 58 3.37 -0.75 19.34
N ILE A 59 4.17 0.25 18.95
CA ILE A 59 4.76 0.32 17.62
C ILE A 59 6.27 0.14 17.73
N TYR A 60 6.79 -0.81 16.95
CA TYR A 60 8.22 -1.07 16.81
C TYR A 60 8.64 -0.97 15.35
N ALA A 61 9.92 -0.69 15.15
CA ALA A 61 10.51 -0.60 13.83
C ALA A 61 11.91 -1.23 13.77
N GLN A 62 12.30 -1.68 12.58
CA GLN A 62 13.61 -2.26 12.30
C GLN A 62 14.07 -1.81 10.90
N ARG A 63 15.35 -1.47 10.77
CA ARG A 63 15.97 -1.21 9.48
C ARG A 63 16.87 -2.36 9.09
N PHE A 64 16.80 -2.76 7.83
CA PHE A 64 17.70 -3.72 7.21
C PHE A 64 18.50 -3.04 6.10
N ASP A 65 19.79 -3.33 6.01
CA ASP A 65 20.63 -2.86 4.91
C ASP A 65 20.33 -3.64 3.61
N SER A 66 21.00 -3.25 2.52
CA SER A 66 20.85 -3.94 1.23
C SER A 66 21.33 -5.39 1.21
N LEU A 67 22.03 -5.82 2.27
CA LEU A 67 22.52 -7.18 2.48
C LEU A 67 21.62 -7.98 3.44
N GLY A 68 20.49 -7.41 3.87
CA GLY A 68 19.57 -8.08 4.79
C GLY A 68 20.11 -8.23 6.21
N HIS A 69 21.07 -7.42 6.62
CA HIS A 69 21.47 -7.31 8.03
C HIS A 69 20.64 -6.27 8.75
N ALA A 70 20.19 -6.60 9.96
CA ALA A 70 19.57 -5.63 10.85
C ALA A 70 20.57 -4.52 11.21
N VAL A 71 20.14 -3.27 11.05
CA VAL A 71 20.94 -2.06 11.31
C VAL A 71 20.68 -1.52 12.71
N TRP A 72 19.43 -1.56 13.17
CA TRP A 72 19.08 -1.18 14.55
C TRP A 72 19.20 -2.39 15.48
N THR A 73 18.83 -2.20 16.75
CA THR A 73 18.86 -3.25 17.79
C THR A 73 18.13 -4.50 17.32
N SER A 74 18.60 -5.69 17.74
CA SER A 74 18.19 -7.00 17.18
C SER A 74 16.70 -7.34 17.32
N GLN A 75 15.92 -6.58 18.09
CA GLN A 75 14.47 -6.73 18.26
C GLN A 75 13.69 -5.49 17.82
N GLY A 76 14.34 -4.62 17.04
CA GLY A 76 13.83 -3.31 16.67
C GLY A 76 13.96 -2.27 17.78
N ILE A 77 13.58 -1.05 17.43
CA ILE A 77 13.46 0.10 18.33
C ILE A 77 11.98 0.44 18.54
N PRO A 78 11.62 1.00 19.70
CA PRO A 78 10.27 1.52 19.89
C PRO A 78 10.06 2.81 19.08
N VAL A 79 8.89 2.93 18.46
CA VAL A 79 8.41 4.17 17.81
C VAL A 79 7.45 4.93 18.74
N CYS A 80 6.56 4.19 19.41
CA CYS A 80 5.62 4.71 20.39
C CYS A 80 5.41 3.65 21.47
N GLN A 81 5.66 4.01 22.73
CA GLN A 81 5.46 3.13 23.90
C GLN A 81 4.37 3.62 24.84
N ARG A 82 3.74 4.75 24.53
CA ARG A 82 2.64 5.33 25.30
C ARG A 82 1.53 4.30 25.56
N ASP A 83 0.96 4.38 26.76
CA ASP A 83 -0.18 3.54 27.15
C ASP A 83 -1.38 3.76 26.22
N GLY A 84 -1.91 2.66 25.70
CA GLY A 84 -3.03 2.63 24.76
C GLY A 84 -2.73 1.74 23.56
N THR A 85 -3.76 1.12 22.99
CA THR A 85 -3.61 0.35 21.75
C THR A 85 -3.32 1.31 20.60
N GLN A 86 -2.24 1.03 19.87
CA GLN A 86 -1.93 1.64 18.58
C GLN A 86 -2.41 0.72 17.45
N ARG A 87 -2.88 1.29 16.34
CA ARG A 87 -3.29 0.52 15.15
C ARG A 87 -3.25 1.36 13.87
N GLN A 88 -3.59 0.72 12.75
CA GLN A 88 -3.61 1.36 11.42
C GLN A 88 -2.29 2.08 11.12
N VAL A 89 -1.19 1.38 11.39
CA VAL A 89 0.15 1.93 11.19
C VAL A 89 0.47 2.00 9.69
N GLU A 90 1.23 3.02 9.33
CA GLU A 90 1.78 3.26 8.00
C GLU A 90 3.23 3.72 8.13
N VAL A 91 4.06 3.38 7.15
CA VAL A 91 5.45 3.83 7.08
C VAL A 91 5.79 4.29 5.67
N ILE A 92 6.41 5.47 5.59
CA ILE A 92 6.94 6.04 4.35
C ILE A 92 8.41 6.40 4.54
N SER A 93 9.17 6.48 3.46
CA SER A 93 10.55 6.97 3.49
C SER A 93 10.56 8.45 3.84
N ASP A 94 11.54 8.89 4.63
CA ASP A 94 11.79 10.31 4.87
C ASP A 94 12.71 10.95 3.80
N GLY A 95 13.12 10.16 2.79
CA GLY A 95 14.03 10.58 1.72
C GLY A 95 15.51 10.66 2.12
N SER A 96 15.86 10.38 3.39
CA SER A 96 17.21 10.51 3.95
C SER A 96 17.74 9.22 4.60
N GLY A 97 17.16 8.06 4.24
CA GLY A 97 17.51 6.76 4.82
C GLY A 97 16.74 6.39 6.08
N GLY A 98 15.90 7.31 6.58
CA GLY A 98 14.98 7.11 7.68
C GLY A 98 13.54 6.88 7.20
N ALA A 99 12.61 7.03 8.14
CA ALA A 99 11.18 6.82 7.89
C ALA A 99 10.31 7.81 8.66
N ILE A 100 9.11 8.04 8.15
CA ILE A 100 8.00 8.66 8.88
C ILE A 100 6.95 7.58 9.10
N VAL A 101 6.57 7.38 10.35
CA VAL A 101 5.58 6.41 10.79
C VAL A 101 4.32 7.16 11.21
N THR A 102 3.16 6.78 10.69
CA THR A 102 1.87 7.39 11.04
C THR A 102 0.95 6.29 11.59
N TRP A 103 0.14 6.60 12.60
CA TRP A 103 -0.78 5.62 13.19
C TRP A 103 -1.99 6.27 13.86
N GLN A 104 -2.99 5.45 14.16
CA GLN A 104 -4.07 5.80 15.06
C GLN A 104 -3.76 5.34 16.48
N SER A 105 -3.81 6.26 17.43
CA SER A 105 -3.94 5.99 18.87
C SER A 105 -5.43 5.82 19.20
N PHE A 106 -5.81 4.67 19.77
CA PHE A 106 -7.19 4.47 20.23
C PHE A 106 -7.63 5.45 21.33
N ARG A 107 -6.67 6.14 21.95
CA ARG A 107 -6.93 7.06 23.04
C ARG A 107 -7.51 8.38 22.55
N ASP A 108 -6.87 8.98 21.54
CA ASP A 108 -7.02 10.43 21.34
C ASP A 108 -6.67 10.98 19.95
N GLY A 109 -6.27 10.18 18.96
CA GLY A 109 -6.06 10.75 17.63
C GLY A 109 -5.12 10.01 16.69
N ILE A 110 -4.71 10.73 15.66
CA ILE A 110 -3.70 10.31 14.69
C ILE A 110 -2.38 10.97 15.05
N TYR A 111 -1.32 10.18 15.04
CA TYR A 111 0.03 10.60 15.38
C TYR A 111 1.00 10.23 14.28
N ALA A 112 2.14 10.91 14.27
CA ALA A 112 3.26 10.50 13.46
C ALA A 112 4.60 10.71 14.18
N GLN A 113 5.63 9.98 13.74
CA GLN A 113 7.00 10.07 14.25
C GLN A 113 7.97 9.93 13.10
N ARG A 114 8.99 10.79 13.05
CA ARG A 114 10.11 10.68 12.12
C ARG A 114 11.29 10.01 12.81
N ILE A 115 11.90 9.04 12.14
CA ILE A 115 13.01 8.23 12.65
C ILE A 115 14.17 8.31 11.66
N THR A 116 15.38 8.60 12.12
CA THR A 116 16.57 8.67 11.27
C THR A 116 17.04 7.30 10.77
N ALA A 117 17.99 7.28 9.84
CA ALA A 117 18.65 6.06 9.38
C ALA A 117 19.35 5.26 10.51
N GLU A 118 19.73 5.94 11.59
CA GLU A 118 20.36 5.39 12.80
C GLU A 118 19.35 4.97 13.88
N GLY A 119 18.05 5.21 13.66
CA GLY A 119 17.00 4.80 14.59
C GLY A 119 16.70 5.82 15.69
N VAL A 120 16.99 7.09 15.44
CA VAL A 120 16.71 8.18 16.39
C VAL A 120 15.37 8.83 16.05
N ALA A 121 14.45 8.90 17.02
CA ALA A 121 13.20 9.65 16.88
C ALA A 121 13.48 11.17 16.89
N LEU A 122 12.89 11.91 15.95
CA LEU A 122 13.16 13.34 15.75
C LEU A 122 12.04 14.27 16.21
N TRP A 123 10.79 13.81 16.27
CA TRP A 123 9.68 14.62 16.76
C TRP A 123 9.37 14.33 18.23
N GLU A 124 8.22 14.79 18.73
CA GLU A 124 7.84 14.64 20.14
C GLU A 124 7.96 13.18 20.63
N THR A 125 8.25 13.02 21.92
CA THR A 125 8.29 11.69 22.55
C THR A 125 6.92 11.02 22.37
N ASP A 126 6.92 9.76 21.93
CA ASP A 126 5.73 9.01 21.56
C ASP A 126 4.90 9.58 20.38
N GLY A 127 5.47 10.51 19.60
CA GLY A 127 4.91 11.03 18.35
C GLY A 127 4.23 12.38 18.47
N THR A 128 4.24 13.14 17.37
CA THR A 128 3.51 14.40 17.22
C THR A 128 2.05 14.12 16.88
N LEU A 129 1.12 14.78 17.57
CA LEU A 129 -0.31 14.71 17.27
C LEU A 129 -0.62 15.40 15.94
N ILE A 130 -1.08 14.64 14.96
CA ILE A 130 -1.52 15.13 13.64
C ILE A 130 -2.96 15.62 13.69
N SER A 131 -3.83 14.87 14.39
CA SER A 131 -5.20 15.31 14.60
C SER A 131 -5.87 14.65 15.81
N PRO A 132 -6.61 15.42 16.66
CA PRO A 132 -7.29 14.90 17.86
C PRO A 132 -8.60 14.17 17.53
N THR A 133 -8.65 13.48 16.40
CA THR A 133 -9.87 12.82 15.94
C THR A 133 -10.27 11.67 16.85
N LEU A 134 -11.57 11.59 17.15
CA LEU A 134 -12.16 10.47 17.88
C LEU A 134 -12.87 9.49 16.94
N ALA A 135 -12.66 9.63 15.63
CA ALA A 135 -13.18 8.72 14.63
C ALA A 135 -12.76 7.27 14.94
N GLN A 136 -13.72 6.34 14.88
CA GLN A 136 -13.42 4.95 15.19
C GLN A 136 -12.52 4.33 14.13
N ASN A 137 -12.70 4.64 12.86
CA ASN A 137 -11.86 4.08 11.79
C ASN A 137 -11.37 5.20 10.86
N PRO A 138 -10.32 5.94 11.25
CA PRO A 138 -9.82 7.06 10.46
C PRO A 138 -8.98 6.63 9.26
N PHE A 139 -8.42 5.42 9.25
CA PHE A 139 -7.60 4.90 8.14
C PHE A 139 -6.52 5.89 7.68
N PRO A 140 -5.61 6.35 8.57
CA PRO A 140 -4.60 7.33 8.18
C PRO A 140 -3.68 6.77 7.10
N LYS A 141 -3.42 7.59 6.07
CA LYS A 141 -2.49 7.33 4.97
C LYS A 141 -1.51 8.48 4.81
N ALA A 142 -0.29 8.23 4.38
CA ALA A 142 0.76 9.22 4.29
C ALA A 142 1.57 9.11 2.99
N VAL A 143 2.07 10.23 2.50
CA VAL A 143 3.10 10.31 1.45
C VAL A 143 4.19 11.30 1.85
N PRO A 144 5.44 11.13 1.36
CA PRO A 144 6.48 12.13 1.57
C PRO A 144 6.07 13.46 0.94
N ASP A 145 6.38 14.56 1.61
CA ASP A 145 6.13 15.91 1.06
C ASP A 145 7.27 16.40 0.13
N GLY A 146 8.31 15.58 -0.03
CA GLY A 146 9.52 15.87 -0.81
C GLY A 146 10.60 16.67 -0.06
N GLN A 147 10.29 17.19 1.13
CA GLN A 147 11.14 18.11 1.89
C GLN A 147 11.52 17.56 3.28
N GLY A 148 11.39 16.24 3.49
CA GLY A 148 11.69 15.55 4.75
C GLY A 148 10.50 15.47 5.71
N GLY A 149 9.33 15.98 5.32
CA GLY A 149 8.06 15.86 6.03
C GLY A 149 7.09 14.91 5.33
N ALA A 150 5.81 15.00 5.68
CA ALA A 150 4.75 14.16 5.16
C ALA A 150 3.45 14.93 4.93
N ILE A 151 2.65 14.44 3.98
CA ILE A 151 1.23 14.76 3.86
C ILE A 151 0.45 13.54 4.32
N ILE A 152 -0.40 13.71 5.33
CA ILE A 152 -1.17 12.66 5.99
C ILE A 152 -2.65 12.93 5.76
N THR A 153 -3.42 11.93 5.33
CA THR A 153 -4.88 12.02 5.15
C THR A 153 -5.60 10.98 6.00
N TRP A 154 -6.84 11.28 6.40
CA TRP A 154 -7.70 10.39 7.19
C TRP A 154 -9.18 10.70 6.99
N ALA A 155 -10.02 9.74 7.36
CA ALA A 155 -11.47 9.90 7.49
C ALA A 155 -11.84 10.37 8.91
N ASP A 156 -12.77 11.30 9.01
CA ASP A 156 -13.14 11.93 10.28
C ASP A 156 -14.63 12.31 10.30
N ASN A 157 -15.31 12.03 11.41
CA ASN A 157 -16.74 12.30 11.58
C ASN A 157 -17.06 13.52 12.46
N ARG A 158 -16.08 14.39 12.75
CA ARG A 158 -16.26 15.62 13.57
C ARG A 158 -17.36 16.56 13.05
N SER A 159 -17.71 16.47 11.77
CA SER A 159 -18.77 17.23 11.12
C SER A 159 -20.11 16.49 11.02
N GLY A 160 -20.30 15.40 11.77
CA GLY A 160 -21.52 14.58 11.76
C GLY A 160 -21.41 13.34 10.87
N ASN A 161 -21.01 13.50 9.61
CA ASN A 161 -20.68 12.41 8.69
C ASN A 161 -19.16 12.28 8.54
N TYR A 162 -18.67 11.08 8.17
CA TYR A 162 -17.27 10.90 7.81
C TYR A 162 -16.91 11.78 6.59
N ARG A 163 -15.78 12.48 6.68
CA ARG A 163 -15.20 13.34 5.66
C ARG A 163 -13.70 13.07 5.58
N ILE A 164 -13.11 13.40 4.45
CA ILE A 164 -11.67 13.26 4.26
C ILE A 164 -10.97 14.56 4.65
N TYR A 165 -10.00 14.45 5.54
CA TYR A 165 -9.12 15.53 5.96
C TYR A 165 -7.68 15.20 5.59
N ALA A 166 -6.84 16.24 5.52
CA ALA A 166 -5.40 16.06 5.37
C ALA A 166 -4.61 17.10 6.15
N GLN A 167 -3.38 16.75 6.52
CA GLN A 167 -2.42 17.61 7.20
C GLN A 167 -1.04 17.44 6.60
N ARG A 168 -0.31 18.54 6.46
CA ARG A 168 1.12 18.51 6.19
C ARG A 168 1.91 18.75 7.48
N ILE A 169 2.88 17.89 7.73
CA ILE A 169 3.88 18.02 8.80
C ILE A 169 5.25 18.13 8.14
N ASP A 170 6.08 19.06 8.59
CA ASP A 170 7.41 19.27 8.01
C ASP A 170 8.49 18.39 8.65
N ALA A 171 9.74 18.60 8.23
CA ALA A 171 10.90 17.86 8.69
C ALA A 171 11.17 18.00 10.20
N ASP A 172 10.81 19.14 10.79
CA ASP A 172 11.03 19.50 12.19
C ASP A 172 9.84 19.10 13.09
N GLY A 173 8.73 18.69 12.47
CA GLY A 173 7.53 18.22 13.15
C GLY A 173 6.46 19.30 13.27
N ASP A 174 6.65 20.43 12.60
CA ASP A 174 5.69 21.53 12.61
C ASP A 174 4.56 21.25 11.61
N LEU A 175 3.35 21.52 12.08
CA LEU A 175 2.12 21.36 11.34
C LEU A 175 1.87 22.57 10.45
N LEU A 176 1.82 22.36 9.13
CA LEU A 176 1.82 23.44 8.14
C LEU A 176 0.42 23.89 7.69
N TRP A 177 -0.60 23.04 7.82
CA TRP A 177 -1.98 23.40 7.47
C TRP A 177 -2.81 23.60 8.75
N ASN A 178 -2.77 24.83 9.29
CA ASN A 178 -3.37 25.17 10.58
C ASN A 178 -4.30 26.39 10.46
N VAL A 179 -5.20 26.40 9.48
CA VAL A 179 -6.05 27.57 9.17
C VAL A 179 -6.96 27.98 10.36
N SER A 180 -7.16 27.10 11.35
CA SER A 180 -8.00 27.37 12.54
C SER A 180 -7.25 27.41 13.90
N GLY A 181 -5.92 27.35 13.91
CA GLY A 181 -5.11 27.41 15.15
C GLY A 181 -5.13 26.13 16.01
N LEU A 182 -5.80 25.07 15.55
CA LEU A 182 -5.70 23.71 16.08
C LEU A 182 -5.15 22.78 14.99
N PRO A 183 -4.48 21.67 15.37
CA PRO A 183 -3.97 20.64 14.46
C PRO A 183 -5.13 19.82 13.86
N ASN A 184 -5.99 20.48 13.11
CA ASN A 184 -7.29 19.93 12.71
C ASN A 184 -7.31 19.48 11.24
N GLY A 185 -6.27 19.73 10.45
CA GLY A 185 -6.27 19.37 9.05
C GLY A 185 -7.22 20.21 8.20
N GLU A 186 -6.94 20.21 6.89
CA GLU A 186 -7.80 20.80 5.87
C GLU A 186 -8.85 19.80 5.43
N LEU A 187 -10.09 20.27 5.24
CA LEU A 187 -11.17 19.47 4.67
C LEU A 187 -10.91 19.27 3.18
N VAL A 188 -10.72 18.02 2.76
CA VAL A 188 -10.45 17.65 1.36
C VAL A 188 -11.74 17.37 0.60
N SER A 189 -12.69 16.66 1.22
CA SER A 189 -13.99 16.31 0.61
C SER A 189 -15.00 17.46 0.70
N VAL A 190 -14.61 18.65 0.22
CA VAL A 190 -15.45 19.86 0.17
C VAL A 190 -16.67 19.61 -0.71
N SER A 191 -17.88 19.67 -0.15
CA SER A 191 -19.16 19.46 -0.84
C SER A 191 -19.61 18.01 -1.08
N ALA A 192 -19.04 17.01 -0.41
CA ALA A 192 -19.62 15.68 -0.45
C ALA A 192 -21.00 15.63 0.26
N THR A 193 -21.99 14.97 -0.33
CA THR A 193 -23.32 14.77 0.28
C THR A 193 -23.32 13.59 1.24
N ASP A 194 -22.62 12.52 0.86
CA ASP A 194 -22.55 11.25 1.58
C ASP A 194 -21.27 11.15 2.41
N GLY A 195 -21.25 10.24 3.38
CA GLY A 195 -20.05 9.95 4.16
C GLY A 195 -18.90 9.51 3.25
N CYS A 196 -17.67 9.91 3.57
CA CYS A 196 -16.47 9.60 2.79
C CYS A 196 -15.50 8.76 3.63
N GLN A 197 -15.02 7.64 3.10
CA GLN A 197 -14.20 6.67 3.82
C GLN A 197 -13.04 6.13 2.97
N TYR A 198 -12.16 5.37 3.64
CA TYR A 198 -11.04 4.64 3.05
C TYR A 198 -10.13 5.48 2.16
N PRO A 199 -9.60 6.62 2.65
CA PRO A 199 -8.73 7.44 1.84
C PRO A 199 -7.50 6.66 1.38
N ARG A 200 -7.00 7.06 0.21
CA ARG A 200 -5.68 6.76 -0.31
C ARG A 200 -5.05 8.04 -0.79
N ILE A 201 -3.73 8.08 -0.81
CA ILE A 201 -2.99 9.29 -1.13
C ILE A 201 -1.75 8.95 -1.96
N VAL A 202 -1.44 9.83 -2.91
CA VAL A 202 -0.17 9.86 -3.63
C VAL A 202 0.37 11.28 -3.63
N ALA A 203 1.68 11.43 -3.47
CA ALA A 203 2.33 12.72 -3.64
C ALA A 203 2.17 13.18 -5.10
N ASN A 204 1.95 14.48 -5.30
CA ASN A 204 2.11 15.09 -6.61
C ASN A 204 3.52 15.69 -6.73
N GLU A 205 3.99 15.93 -7.95
CA GLU A 205 5.36 16.40 -8.20
C GLU A 205 5.59 17.87 -7.81
N LYS A 206 4.59 18.52 -7.20
CA LYS A 206 4.59 19.94 -6.84
C LYS A 206 4.50 20.15 -5.31
N GLY A 207 4.78 19.11 -4.52
CA GLY A 207 4.77 19.18 -3.05
C GLY A 207 3.38 19.17 -2.42
N GLY A 208 2.35 18.83 -3.20
CA GLY A 208 1.00 18.52 -2.73
C GLY A 208 0.69 17.04 -2.87
N ALA A 209 -0.59 16.70 -2.87
CA ALA A 209 -1.06 15.33 -3.02
C ALA A 209 -2.34 15.21 -3.85
N VAL A 210 -2.61 14.00 -4.32
CA VAL A 210 -3.93 13.59 -4.81
C VAL A 210 -4.47 12.54 -3.86
N ILE A 211 -5.70 12.74 -3.40
CA ILE A 211 -6.37 11.92 -2.41
C ILE A 211 -7.61 11.31 -3.06
N VAL A 212 -7.75 9.99 -2.93
CA VAL A 212 -8.87 9.20 -3.46
C VAL A 212 -9.65 8.62 -2.29
N TRP A 213 -10.98 8.59 -2.37
CA TRP A 213 -11.83 8.00 -1.33
C TRP A 213 -13.09 7.37 -1.93
N THR A 214 -13.79 6.60 -1.11
CA THR A 214 -15.11 6.04 -1.47
C THR A 214 -16.22 6.69 -0.66
N THR A 215 -17.44 6.72 -1.20
CA THR A 215 -18.63 7.17 -0.45
C THR A 215 -19.29 5.99 0.30
N GLU A 216 -19.94 6.27 1.44
CA GLU A 216 -20.55 5.24 2.31
C GLU A 216 -21.83 4.61 1.74
N ASN A 217 -22.64 5.38 0.99
CA ASN A 217 -23.97 4.96 0.55
C ASN A 217 -23.97 4.33 -0.84
N ASP A 218 -23.22 4.93 -1.77
CA ASP A 218 -23.28 4.61 -3.19
C ASP A 218 -21.98 3.98 -3.71
N ASN A 219 -20.97 3.80 -2.85
CA ASN A 219 -19.65 3.27 -3.21
C ASN A 219 -19.02 4.00 -4.42
N GLU A 220 -19.32 5.29 -4.59
CA GLU A 220 -18.70 6.13 -5.61
C GLU A 220 -17.21 6.32 -5.29
N ILE A 221 -16.38 6.47 -6.30
CA ILE A 221 -14.95 6.80 -6.12
C ILE A 221 -14.74 8.25 -6.52
N TYR A 222 -14.19 9.05 -5.61
CA TYR A 222 -13.79 10.43 -5.89
C TYR A 222 -12.30 10.63 -5.71
N ALA A 223 -11.77 11.63 -6.39
CA ALA A 223 -10.41 12.08 -6.23
C ALA A 223 -10.36 13.61 -6.12
N GLN A 224 -9.45 14.12 -5.30
CA GLN A 224 -9.22 15.55 -5.10
C GLN A 224 -7.72 15.81 -4.95
N THR A 225 -7.24 16.88 -5.55
CA THR A 225 -5.88 17.35 -5.28
C THR A 225 -5.87 18.51 -4.29
N ILE A 226 -4.88 18.47 -3.40
CA ILE A 226 -4.50 19.50 -2.45
C ILE A 226 -3.06 19.91 -2.75
N ASP A 227 -2.78 21.21 -2.80
CA ASP A 227 -1.44 21.70 -3.07
C ASP A 227 -0.58 21.82 -1.80
N SER A 228 0.68 22.22 -1.96
CA SER A 228 1.64 22.36 -0.86
C SER A 228 1.22 23.36 0.23
N THR A 229 0.29 24.28 -0.08
CA THR A 229 -0.24 25.30 0.84
C THR A 229 -1.55 24.87 1.51
N GLY A 230 -2.08 23.70 1.17
CA GLY A 230 -3.35 23.20 1.69
C GLY A 230 -4.56 23.60 0.85
N GLN A 231 -4.35 24.25 -0.31
CA GLN A 231 -5.44 24.68 -1.16
C GLN A 231 -5.93 23.55 -2.07
N ILE A 232 -7.24 23.33 -2.08
CA ILE A 232 -7.94 22.41 -2.98
C ILE A 232 -7.95 22.96 -4.42
N ARG A 233 -7.51 22.18 -5.43
CA ARG A 233 -7.39 22.67 -6.83
C ARG A 233 -8.44 22.16 -7.81
N TRP A 234 -8.80 20.88 -7.80
CA TRP A 234 -9.93 20.41 -8.62
C TRP A 234 -11.22 20.97 -8.04
N PHE A 235 -12.06 21.61 -8.86
CA PHE A 235 -13.22 22.33 -8.36
C PHE A 235 -14.14 21.38 -7.59
N PRO A 236 -14.67 21.78 -6.41
CA PRO A 236 -15.53 20.92 -5.61
C PRO A 236 -16.72 20.36 -6.41
N PRO A 237 -17.09 19.08 -6.24
CA PRO A 237 -16.66 18.15 -5.18
C PRO A 237 -15.37 17.35 -5.46
N GLY A 238 -14.61 17.73 -6.50
CA GLY A 238 -13.51 16.94 -7.03
C GLY A 238 -13.91 16.15 -8.28
N VAL A 239 -13.07 15.20 -8.67
CA VAL A 239 -13.30 14.33 -9.83
C VAL A 239 -14.03 13.07 -9.38
N LYS A 240 -15.19 12.81 -9.98
CA LYS A 240 -15.91 11.54 -9.80
C LYS A 240 -15.31 10.50 -10.75
N VAL A 241 -14.53 9.58 -10.20
CA VAL A 241 -13.80 8.53 -10.94
C VAL A 241 -14.75 7.36 -11.31
N PHE A 242 -15.68 7.06 -10.43
CA PHE A 242 -16.72 6.05 -10.60
C PHE A 242 -18.03 6.49 -9.95
N ASP A 243 -19.14 6.28 -10.66
CA ASP A 243 -20.48 6.73 -10.29
C ASP A 243 -21.31 5.77 -9.42
N GLY A 244 -20.74 4.65 -8.98
CA GLY A 244 -21.41 3.78 -8.00
C GLY A 244 -22.48 2.85 -8.58
N ALA A 245 -22.55 2.65 -9.90
CA ALA A 245 -23.52 1.73 -10.52
C ALA A 245 -23.35 0.23 -10.15
N GLY A 246 -22.48 -0.11 -9.20
CA GLY A 246 -22.27 -1.44 -8.65
C GLY A 246 -21.52 -1.36 -7.32
N ASP A 247 -21.80 -2.27 -6.39
CA ASP A 247 -21.12 -2.31 -5.10
C ASP A 247 -19.60 -2.47 -5.30
N LEU A 248 -18.82 -1.63 -4.61
CA LEU A 248 -17.37 -1.84 -4.52
C LEU A 248 -17.09 -3.04 -3.64
N SER A 249 -16.06 -3.81 -4.00
CA SER A 249 -15.61 -4.87 -3.11
C SER A 249 -14.99 -4.22 -1.88
N THR A 250 -15.56 -4.43 -0.70
CA THR A 250 -14.92 -4.01 0.56
C THR A 250 -13.57 -4.70 0.78
N SER A 251 -13.31 -5.80 0.07
CA SER A 251 -12.00 -6.48 0.03
C SER A 251 -11.03 -5.87 -1.00
N SER A 252 -11.49 -5.02 -1.92
CA SER A 252 -10.69 -4.40 -3.00
C SER A 252 -10.89 -2.88 -3.03
N LEU A 253 -10.45 -2.22 -1.95
CA LEU A 253 -10.42 -0.75 -1.89
C LEU A 253 -9.66 -0.18 -3.09
N PRO A 254 -10.04 1.00 -3.63
CA PRO A 254 -9.35 1.59 -4.77
C PRO A 254 -7.85 1.73 -4.50
N MET A 255 -7.05 1.31 -5.48
CA MET A 255 -5.60 1.44 -5.45
C MET A 255 -5.18 2.61 -6.33
N VAL A 256 -4.22 3.40 -5.87
CA VAL A 256 -3.80 4.63 -6.54
C VAL A 256 -2.28 4.67 -6.69
N LEU A 257 -1.80 5.11 -7.85
CA LEU A 257 -0.39 5.43 -8.08
C LEU A 257 -0.26 6.75 -8.87
N PRO A 258 0.86 7.50 -8.72
CA PRO A 258 1.12 8.65 -9.57
C PRO A 258 1.30 8.23 -11.03
N ASP A 259 0.84 9.03 -11.98
CA ASP A 259 1.01 8.75 -13.41
C ASP A 259 2.35 9.25 -13.99
N GLY A 260 3.16 9.94 -13.18
CA GLY A 260 4.43 10.57 -13.58
C GLY A 260 4.27 11.91 -14.31
N GLU A 261 3.05 12.47 -14.33
CA GLU A 261 2.72 13.77 -14.93
C GLU A 261 1.83 14.60 -13.97
N SER A 262 2.01 14.41 -12.65
CA SER A 262 1.18 14.96 -11.56
C SER A 262 -0.31 14.57 -11.59
N GLY A 263 -0.69 13.61 -12.42
CA GLY A 263 -1.98 12.91 -12.38
C GLY A 263 -1.88 11.58 -11.63
N ILE A 264 -2.91 10.75 -11.75
CA ILE A 264 -3.00 9.45 -11.07
C ILE A 264 -3.59 8.36 -11.95
N TYR A 265 -3.23 7.12 -11.62
CA TYR A 265 -4.02 5.94 -11.96
C TYR A 265 -4.81 5.50 -10.74
N VAL A 266 -6.06 5.08 -10.96
CA VAL A 266 -6.91 4.43 -9.97
C VAL A 266 -7.33 3.08 -10.52
N ALA A 267 -7.19 2.00 -9.75
CA ALA A 267 -7.70 0.68 -10.11
C ALA A 267 -8.57 0.12 -8.97
N TRP A 268 -9.64 -0.58 -9.32
CA TRP A 268 -10.61 -1.08 -8.35
C TRP A 268 -11.35 -2.31 -8.89
N SER A 269 -12.09 -2.98 -8.01
CA SER A 269 -13.08 -3.99 -8.40
C SER A 269 -14.49 -3.57 -7.99
N ASP A 270 -15.44 -3.70 -8.91
CA ASP A 270 -16.85 -3.40 -8.66
C ASP A 270 -17.80 -4.43 -9.26
N TYR A 271 -19.04 -4.41 -8.77
CA TYR A 271 -20.09 -5.38 -9.09
C TYR A 271 -21.04 -4.95 -10.23
N ARG A 272 -20.68 -3.95 -11.05
CA ARG A 272 -21.63 -3.35 -12.01
C ARG A 272 -22.19 -4.33 -13.06
N ASN A 273 -21.51 -5.46 -13.28
CA ASN A 273 -21.91 -6.49 -14.24
C ASN A 273 -22.50 -7.75 -13.60
N ASN A 274 -22.97 -7.68 -12.34
CA ASN A 274 -23.43 -8.84 -11.55
C ASN A 274 -22.32 -9.85 -11.21
N ASP A 275 -21.07 -9.47 -11.38
CA ASP A 275 -19.90 -10.13 -10.82
C ASP A 275 -18.85 -9.06 -10.52
N TYR A 276 -17.85 -9.38 -9.70
CA TYR A 276 -16.76 -8.44 -9.42
C TYR A 276 -15.74 -8.47 -10.55
N ASP A 277 -15.64 -7.37 -11.27
CA ASP A 277 -14.72 -7.18 -12.39
C ASP A 277 -13.65 -6.14 -12.03
N VAL A 278 -12.49 -6.15 -12.71
CA VAL A 278 -11.41 -5.19 -12.47
C VAL A 278 -11.46 -4.04 -13.47
N TYR A 279 -11.46 -2.82 -12.95
CA TYR A 279 -11.44 -1.59 -13.72
C TYR A 279 -10.28 -0.70 -13.34
N ALA A 280 -9.94 0.22 -14.23
CA ALA A 280 -9.01 1.29 -13.92
C ALA A 280 -9.36 2.59 -14.66
N GLN A 281 -8.90 3.72 -14.13
CA GLN A 281 -9.01 5.05 -14.73
C GLN A 281 -7.66 5.77 -14.61
N ARG A 282 -7.37 6.65 -15.58
CA ARG A 282 -6.29 7.63 -15.46
C ARG A 282 -6.88 9.02 -15.38
N ILE A 283 -6.48 9.78 -14.38
CA ILE A 283 -6.91 11.16 -14.17
C ILE A 283 -5.70 12.06 -14.37
N ARG A 284 -5.79 13.01 -15.28
CA ARG A 284 -4.71 13.97 -15.54
C ARG A 284 -4.60 14.99 -14.40
N HIS A 285 -3.46 15.67 -14.30
CA HIS A 285 -3.21 16.70 -13.28
C HIS A 285 -4.27 17.81 -13.18
N ASP A 286 -5.05 18.07 -14.23
CA ASP A 286 -6.14 19.05 -14.26
C ASP A 286 -7.52 18.45 -13.94
N GLY A 287 -7.57 17.17 -13.55
CA GLY A 287 -8.79 16.49 -13.11
C GLY A 287 -9.63 15.92 -14.25
N ILE A 288 -9.06 15.81 -15.45
CA ILE A 288 -9.76 15.24 -16.61
C ILE A 288 -9.51 13.73 -16.68
N ASP A 289 -10.58 12.96 -16.77
CA ASP A 289 -10.55 11.54 -17.09
C ASP A 289 -9.94 11.32 -18.47
N MET A 290 -8.98 10.41 -18.55
CA MET A 290 -8.22 10.16 -19.77
C MET A 290 -8.69 8.92 -20.51
N TRP A 291 -9.47 8.04 -19.88
CA TRP A 291 -10.07 6.86 -20.50
C TRP A 291 -11.61 6.97 -20.47
N THR A 292 -12.29 5.88 -20.81
CA THR A 292 -13.76 5.85 -20.85
C THR A 292 -14.38 6.18 -19.49
N ASP A 293 -15.57 6.78 -19.52
CA ASP A 293 -16.37 7.05 -18.32
C ASP A 293 -16.51 5.79 -17.47
N ASN A 294 -16.38 5.95 -16.15
CA ASN A 294 -16.36 4.85 -15.17
C ASN A 294 -15.26 3.80 -15.40
N GLY A 295 -14.16 4.18 -16.06
CA GLY A 295 -12.96 3.38 -16.23
C GLY A 295 -13.00 2.40 -17.40
N VAL A 296 -11.82 1.87 -17.75
CA VAL A 296 -11.65 0.78 -18.71
C VAL A 296 -11.71 -0.56 -17.97
N ALA A 297 -12.39 -1.55 -18.55
CA ALA A 297 -12.42 -2.92 -18.02
C ALA A 297 -11.06 -3.60 -18.22
N VAL A 298 -10.25 -3.66 -17.16
CA VAL A 298 -8.97 -4.39 -17.15
C VAL A 298 -9.23 -5.89 -17.24
N CYS A 299 -10.27 -6.38 -16.57
CA CYS A 299 -10.77 -7.73 -16.67
C CYS A 299 -12.27 -7.77 -16.35
N ASN A 300 -13.06 -8.45 -17.19
CA ASN A 300 -14.49 -8.70 -16.99
C ASN A 300 -14.89 -10.10 -17.48
N GLU A 301 -14.01 -11.07 -17.21
CA GLU A 301 -14.22 -12.47 -17.60
C GLU A 301 -15.17 -13.14 -16.60
N PRO A 302 -15.87 -14.23 -16.96
CA PRO A 302 -16.77 -14.90 -16.02
C PRO A 302 -16.05 -15.33 -14.73
N GLY A 303 -16.64 -15.00 -13.57
CA GLY A 303 -16.09 -15.30 -12.25
C GLY A 303 -15.68 -14.04 -11.48
N ILE A 304 -15.38 -14.20 -10.19
CA ILE A 304 -15.04 -13.06 -9.31
C ILE A 304 -13.57 -12.65 -9.53
N GLN A 305 -13.33 -11.36 -9.76
CA GLN A 305 -12.02 -10.72 -9.78
C GLN A 305 -11.89 -9.61 -8.73
N ARG A 306 -10.95 -9.78 -7.80
CA ARG A 306 -10.79 -8.93 -6.60
C ARG A 306 -9.33 -8.94 -6.12
N ASP A 307 -9.07 -8.31 -4.97
CA ASP A 307 -7.76 -8.11 -4.37
C ASP A 307 -6.79 -7.45 -5.36
N VAL A 308 -7.23 -6.32 -5.92
CA VAL A 308 -6.46 -5.55 -6.89
C VAL A 308 -5.25 -4.91 -6.21
N ASP A 309 -4.09 -5.01 -6.83
CA ASP A 309 -2.89 -4.23 -6.51
C ASP A 309 -2.26 -3.71 -7.81
N VAL A 310 -1.50 -2.62 -7.73
CA VAL A 310 -0.98 -1.90 -8.90
C VAL A 310 0.44 -1.42 -8.70
N THR A 311 1.21 -1.40 -9.78
CA THR A 311 2.52 -0.75 -9.81
C THR A 311 2.75 -0.01 -11.12
N SER A 312 3.70 0.93 -11.12
CA SER A 312 4.09 1.64 -12.33
C SER A 312 4.81 0.69 -13.30
N ASP A 313 4.51 0.84 -14.59
CA ASP A 313 5.26 0.16 -15.65
C ASP A 313 6.54 0.90 -16.08
N SER A 314 6.90 1.98 -15.36
CA SER A 314 8.04 2.87 -15.63
C SER A 314 8.03 3.55 -17.01
N ALA A 315 6.93 3.46 -17.76
CA ALA A 315 6.72 4.07 -19.07
C ALA A 315 5.48 4.99 -19.08
N GLY A 316 5.00 5.35 -17.89
CA GLY A 316 3.84 6.20 -17.68
C GLY A 316 2.51 5.45 -17.77
N GLY A 317 2.48 4.12 -17.74
CA GLY A 317 1.30 3.26 -17.56
C GLY A 317 1.32 2.51 -16.22
N ALA A 318 0.49 1.46 -16.11
CA ALA A 318 0.36 0.65 -14.91
C ALA A 318 0.31 -0.85 -15.21
N ILE A 319 0.82 -1.65 -14.28
CA ILE A 319 0.63 -3.11 -14.24
C ILE A 319 -0.33 -3.39 -13.08
N VAL A 320 -1.46 -4.01 -13.40
CA VAL A 320 -2.53 -4.36 -12.47
C VAL A 320 -2.48 -5.86 -12.22
N VAL A 321 -2.51 -6.27 -10.95
CA VAL A 321 -2.62 -7.68 -10.53
C VAL A 321 -3.91 -7.86 -9.74
N TRP A 322 -4.52 -9.05 -9.84
CA TRP A 322 -5.72 -9.41 -9.08
C TRP A 322 -5.75 -10.92 -8.82
N HIS A 323 -6.55 -11.33 -7.83
CA HIS A 323 -6.98 -12.73 -7.71
C HIS A 323 -8.23 -12.95 -8.56
N ASP A 324 -8.43 -14.17 -9.00
CA ASP A 324 -9.44 -14.49 -10.00
C ASP A 324 -10.05 -15.88 -9.79
N LEU A 325 -11.37 -15.95 -9.82
CA LEU A 325 -12.18 -17.17 -9.63
C LEU A 325 -12.81 -17.68 -10.94
N ARG A 326 -12.26 -17.33 -12.10
CA ARG A 326 -12.72 -17.84 -13.41
C ARG A 326 -12.46 -19.34 -13.63
N ILE A 327 -11.59 -19.94 -12.82
CA ILE A 327 -11.30 -21.38 -12.83
C ILE A 327 -11.86 -22.02 -11.55
N ASN A 328 -11.89 -23.35 -11.47
CA ASN A 328 -12.39 -24.09 -10.31
C ASN A 328 -11.55 -23.91 -9.01
N ALA A 329 -10.63 -22.95 -8.98
CA ALA A 329 -9.79 -22.54 -7.85
C ALA A 329 -9.40 -21.06 -8.01
N ARG A 330 -8.84 -20.41 -6.98
CA ARG A 330 -8.30 -19.05 -7.12
C ARG A 330 -7.00 -19.07 -7.92
N GLY A 331 -6.92 -18.23 -8.94
CA GLY A 331 -5.70 -17.93 -9.68
C GLY A 331 -5.26 -16.48 -9.47
N VAL A 332 -4.00 -16.20 -9.80
CA VAL A 332 -3.47 -14.83 -9.85
C VAL A 332 -3.23 -14.46 -11.30
N TYR A 333 -3.72 -13.28 -11.70
CA TYR A 333 -3.59 -12.76 -13.05
C TYR A 333 -3.08 -11.33 -13.02
N ALA A 334 -2.48 -10.91 -14.13
CA ALA A 334 -2.01 -9.54 -14.30
C ALA A 334 -2.26 -9.03 -15.72
N ARG A 335 -2.31 -7.72 -15.86
CA ARG A 335 -2.40 -7.03 -17.16
C ARG A 335 -1.75 -5.67 -17.09
N ARG A 336 -1.11 -5.28 -18.18
CA ARG A 336 -0.49 -3.95 -18.34
C ARG A 336 -1.39 -3.05 -19.17
N VAL A 337 -1.76 -1.90 -18.61
CA VAL A 337 -2.49 -0.83 -19.26
C VAL A 337 -1.57 0.35 -19.49
N ASN A 338 -1.51 0.86 -20.72
CA ASN A 338 -0.69 2.01 -21.04
C ASN A 338 -1.43 3.32 -20.73
N LYS A 339 -0.74 4.46 -20.90
CA LYS A 339 -1.29 5.79 -20.61
C LYS A 339 -2.54 6.20 -21.40
N PHE A 340 -2.86 5.49 -22.47
CA PHE A 340 -4.01 5.71 -23.33
C PHE A 340 -5.16 4.72 -23.07
N GLY A 341 -5.03 3.83 -22.07
CA GLY A 341 -6.07 2.86 -21.73
C GLY A 341 -6.04 1.61 -22.61
N LEU A 342 -4.98 1.43 -23.40
CA LEU A 342 -4.80 0.26 -24.25
C LEU A 342 -3.93 -0.77 -23.53
N PHE A 343 -4.26 -2.05 -23.77
CA PHE A 343 -3.54 -3.15 -23.14
C PHE A 343 -2.28 -3.50 -23.92
N ALA A 344 -1.13 -3.30 -23.27
CA ALA A 344 0.17 -3.67 -23.84
C ALA A 344 0.43 -5.17 -23.74
N TRP A 345 -0.20 -5.84 -22.78
CA TRP A 345 -0.16 -7.29 -22.60
C TRP A 345 -1.56 -7.88 -22.76
N ASN A 346 -1.61 -9.13 -23.23
CA ASN A 346 -2.77 -9.98 -22.95
C ASN A 346 -2.88 -10.21 -21.44
N THR A 347 -4.04 -10.69 -20.99
CA THR A 347 -4.18 -11.14 -19.60
C THR A 347 -3.21 -12.28 -19.32
N ILE A 348 -2.34 -12.10 -18.33
CA ILE A 348 -1.27 -13.02 -17.99
C ILE A 348 -1.74 -13.92 -16.83
N PRO A 349 -1.76 -15.26 -17.00
CA PRO A 349 -1.96 -16.19 -15.89
C PRO A 349 -0.67 -16.31 -15.07
N VAL A 350 -0.54 -15.53 -14.01
CA VAL A 350 0.65 -15.52 -13.14
C VAL A 350 0.76 -16.84 -12.37
N CYS A 351 -0.38 -17.32 -11.84
CA CYS A 351 -0.49 -18.64 -11.22
C CYS A 351 -1.90 -19.21 -11.40
N THR A 352 -2.00 -20.33 -12.13
CA THR A 352 -3.26 -21.01 -12.44
C THR A 352 -3.12 -22.53 -12.39
N LEU A 353 -2.19 -23.04 -11.56
CA LEU A 353 -1.99 -24.48 -11.44
C LEU A 353 -3.28 -25.15 -10.92
N PRO A 354 -3.63 -26.36 -11.39
CA PRO A 354 -4.84 -27.05 -10.94
C PRO A 354 -4.93 -27.28 -9.42
N ALA A 355 -3.79 -27.40 -8.75
CA ALA A 355 -3.69 -27.58 -7.30
C ALA A 355 -3.49 -26.25 -6.54
N SER A 356 -3.33 -25.12 -7.23
CA SER A 356 -3.14 -23.82 -6.56
C SER A 356 -4.44 -23.25 -6.06
N ASN A 357 -4.36 -22.51 -4.97
CA ASN A 357 -5.42 -21.65 -4.48
C ASN A 357 -4.79 -20.29 -4.13
N ALA A 358 -4.32 -19.64 -5.19
CA ALA A 358 -3.48 -18.47 -5.13
C ALA A 358 -4.34 -17.22 -4.91
N HIS A 359 -4.04 -16.43 -3.88
CA HIS A 359 -4.84 -15.26 -3.50
C HIS A 359 -4.00 -14.20 -2.77
N SER A 360 -4.63 -13.04 -2.52
CA SER A 360 -4.01 -11.87 -1.89
C SER A 360 -2.66 -11.49 -2.54
N PRO A 361 -2.65 -11.23 -3.85
CA PRO A 361 -1.43 -10.83 -4.55
C PRO A 361 -0.97 -9.45 -4.07
N SER A 362 0.34 -9.24 -4.06
CA SER A 362 0.95 -7.92 -3.97
C SER A 362 2.05 -7.77 -5.02
N ILE A 363 2.21 -6.57 -5.56
CA ILE A 363 3.07 -6.30 -6.72
C ILE A 363 4.05 -5.16 -6.44
N ALA A 364 5.26 -5.28 -6.97
CA ALA A 364 6.22 -4.18 -7.04
C ALA A 364 6.84 -4.10 -8.44
N SER A 365 7.09 -2.87 -8.91
CA SER A 365 7.85 -2.62 -10.12
C SER A 365 9.25 -3.19 -9.99
N ASP A 366 9.73 -3.87 -11.03
CA ASP A 366 11.13 -4.26 -11.11
C ASP A 366 12.03 -3.10 -11.55
N MET A 367 11.48 -1.90 -11.79
CA MET A 367 12.18 -0.71 -12.30
C MET A 367 12.79 -0.88 -13.69
N GLU A 368 12.52 -1.99 -14.36
CA GLU A 368 12.96 -2.30 -15.73
C GLU A 368 11.77 -2.35 -16.70
N GLY A 369 10.56 -2.05 -16.21
CA GLY A 369 9.29 -2.06 -16.94
C GLY A 369 8.48 -3.36 -16.83
N GLY A 370 8.98 -4.31 -16.04
CA GLY A 370 8.27 -5.51 -15.60
C GLY A 370 7.76 -5.36 -14.16
N ALA A 371 7.47 -6.50 -13.53
CA ALA A 371 7.02 -6.51 -12.14
C ALA A 371 7.37 -7.82 -11.43
N ILE A 372 7.43 -7.77 -10.11
CA ILE A 372 7.49 -8.93 -9.23
C ILE A 372 6.21 -8.99 -8.43
N ILE A 373 5.57 -10.16 -8.40
CA ILE A 373 4.31 -10.42 -7.73
C ILE A 373 4.54 -11.52 -6.71
N ALA A 374 4.07 -11.34 -5.48
CA ALA A 374 3.96 -12.42 -4.50
C ALA A 374 2.52 -12.65 -4.07
N TRP A 375 2.20 -13.86 -3.64
CA TRP A 375 0.85 -14.24 -3.23
C TRP A 375 0.88 -15.34 -2.17
N VAL A 376 -0.27 -15.51 -1.49
CA VAL A 376 -0.53 -16.64 -0.60
C VAL A 376 -1.07 -17.81 -1.41
N ASP A 377 -0.55 -19.01 -1.19
CA ASP A 377 -1.00 -20.21 -1.89
C ASP A 377 -1.17 -21.40 -0.94
N SER A 378 -2.32 -22.08 -1.02
CA SER A 378 -2.61 -23.28 -0.23
C SER A 378 -2.43 -24.59 -1.00
N ARG A 379 -1.60 -24.60 -2.06
CA ARG A 379 -1.27 -25.82 -2.83
C ARG A 379 -0.54 -26.89 -2.02
N ASN A 380 0.13 -26.50 -0.92
CA ASN A 380 0.84 -27.41 -0.03
C ASN A 380 -0.02 -27.71 1.20
N PRO A 381 -0.60 -28.92 1.30
CA PRO A 381 -1.49 -29.25 2.42
C PRO A 381 -0.74 -29.37 3.76
N ALA A 382 0.59 -29.51 3.77
CA ALA A 382 1.37 -29.68 5.00
C ALA A 382 1.49 -28.37 5.80
N THR A 383 1.60 -27.24 5.11
CA THR A 383 1.80 -25.90 5.71
C THR A 383 0.53 -25.05 5.68
N GLN A 384 -0.49 -25.48 4.94
CA GLN A 384 -1.77 -24.79 4.70
C GLN A 384 -1.66 -23.55 3.82
N GLU A 385 -0.80 -22.57 4.13
CA GLU A 385 -0.63 -21.33 3.37
C GLU A 385 0.85 -20.96 3.31
N ASP A 386 1.40 -20.94 2.11
CA ASP A 386 2.80 -20.62 1.79
C ASP A 386 2.89 -19.30 0.99
N ILE A 387 4.07 -18.67 0.96
CA ILE A 387 4.33 -17.51 0.10
C ILE A 387 5.06 -17.94 -1.16
N TYR A 388 4.52 -17.56 -2.33
CA TYR A 388 5.15 -17.75 -3.64
C TYR A 388 5.34 -16.42 -4.33
N ALA A 389 6.24 -16.38 -5.32
CA ALA A 389 6.43 -15.22 -6.17
C ALA A 389 6.70 -15.56 -7.65
N GLN A 390 6.47 -14.57 -8.52
CA GLN A 390 6.71 -14.61 -9.95
C GLN A 390 7.23 -13.26 -10.43
N ARG A 391 8.09 -13.27 -11.46
CA ARG A 391 8.52 -12.07 -12.18
C ARG A 391 7.88 -12.05 -13.56
N LEU A 392 7.34 -10.90 -13.97
CA LEU A 392 6.79 -10.66 -15.30
C LEU A 392 7.76 -9.82 -16.13
N HIS A 393 8.02 -10.27 -17.36
CA HIS A 393 8.91 -9.56 -18.27
C HIS A 393 8.23 -8.35 -18.92
N LYS A 394 8.98 -7.25 -19.11
CA LYS A 394 8.45 -5.96 -19.58
C LYS A 394 7.73 -5.98 -20.94
N THR A 395 8.18 -6.83 -21.87
CA THR A 395 7.76 -6.76 -23.28
C THR A 395 6.33 -7.24 -23.49
N ASP A 396 5.98 -8.37 -22.90
CA ASP A 396 4.77 -9.13 -23.18
C ASP A 396 4.15 -9.73 -21.91
N GLY A 397 4.76 -9.49 -20.74
CA GLY A 397 4.27 -9.97 -19.46
C GLY A 397 4.51 -11.46 -19.22
N HIS A 398 5.28 -12.16 -20.06
CA HIS A 398 5.54 -13.58 -19.81
C HIS A 398 6.22 -13.79 -18.46
N THR A 399 5.91 -14.92 -17.83
CA THR A 399 6.49 -15.32 -16.54
C THR A 399 7.96 -15.72 -16.73
N VAL A 400 8.84 -15.15 -15.91
CA VAL A 400 10.31 -15.33 -16.02
C VAL A 400 10.79 -16.52 -15.19
N TRP A 401 10.21 -16.72 -14.01
CA TRP A 401 10.50 -17.86 -13.16
C TRP A 401 9.59 -19.05 -13.49
N GLN A 402 9.90 -20.20 -12.88
CA GLN A 402 9.20 -21.46 -13.13
C GLN A 402 7.67 -21.34 -13.07
N SER A 403 6.98 -22.21 -13.81
CA SER A 403 5.52 -22.27 -13.82
C SER A 403 4.96 -22.45 -12.41
N GLY A 404 3.93 -21.67 -12.07
CA GLY A 404 3.36 -21.63 -10.72
C GLY A 404 4.20 -20.87 -9.68
N GLY A 405 5.29 -20.20 -10.08
CA GLY A 405 6.11 -19.38 -9.20
C GLY A 405 7.19 -20.13 -8.43
N VAL A 406 8.11 -19.35 -7.87
CA VAL A 406 9.11 -19.85 -6.91
C VAL A 406 8.55 -19.74 -5.51
N ILE A 407 8.92 -20.70 -4.65
CA ILE A 407 8.54 -20.66 -3.25
C ILE A 407 9.45 -19.66 -2.51
N ILE A 408 8.83 -18.78 -1.74
CA ILE A 408 9.50 -17.78 -0.91
C ILE A 408 9.50 -18.27 0.55
N SER A 409 8.39 -18.82 1.02
CA SER A 409 8.29 -19.44 2.34
C SER A 409 7.42 -20.70 2.28
N SER A 410 7.93 -21.75 2.91
CA SER A 410 7.27 -23.02 3.24
C SER A 410 7.51 -23.39 4.69
N ALA A 411 7.68 -22.38 5.54
CA ALA A 411 7.78 -22.55 6.97
C ALA A 411 6.55 -23.29 7.53
N ASP A 412 6.72 -23.94 8.68
CA ASP A 412 5.58 -24.58 9.35
C ASP A 412 4.50 -23.54 9.69
N ARG A 413 3.23 -23.98 9.72
CA ARG A 413 2.03 -23.13 9.90
C ARG A 413 1.83 -22.15 8.73
N LYS A 414 0.84 -21.27 8.87
CA LYS A 414 0.42 -20.34 7.82
C LYS A 414 1.39 -19.18 7.69
N GLN A 415 1.63 -18.76 6.45
CA GLN A 415 2.19 -17.46 6.11
C GLN A 415 1.20 -16.64 5.31
N SER A 416 1.02 -15.37 5.70
CA SER A 416 -0.06 -14.53 5.19
C SER A 416 0.36 -13.09 4.97
N VAL A 417 -0.49 -12.34 4.24
CA VAL A 417 -0.36 -10.89 4.05
C VAL A 417 0.99 -10.46 3.44
N PRO A 418 1.39 -11.01 2.26
CA PRO A 418 2.59 -10.55 1.60
C PRO A 418 2.47 -9.06 1.22
N LYS A 419 3.51 -8.28 1.52
CA LYS A 419 3.68 -6.89 1.07
C LYS A 419 5.00 -6.74 0.34
N LEU A 420 4.98 -5.98 -0.75
CA LEU A 420 6.13 -5.81 -1.64
C LEU A 420 6.53 -4.34 -1.78
N THR A 421 7.82 -4.08 -1.89
CA THR A 421 8.35 -2.85 -2.50
C THR A 421 9.51 -3.16 -3.42
N SER A 422 9.82 -2.26 -4.35
CA SER A 422 11.00 -2.40 -5.19
C SER A 422 12.28 -2.23 -4.36
N ASN A 423 13.31 -3.03 -4.66
CA ASN A 423 14.65 -2.80 -4.09
C ASN A 423 15.45 -1.73 -4.86
N GLY A 424 14.87 -1.12 -5.90
CA GLY A 424 15.52 -0.13 -6.76
C GLY A 424 16.59 -0.67 -7.71
N ARG A 425 16.76 -1.99 -7.81
CA ARG A 425 17.84 -2.67 -8.55
C ARG A 425 17.37 -3.91 -9.32
N GLY A 426 16.14 -3.92 -9.86
CA GLY A 426 15.64 -5.08 -10.61
C GLY A 426 14.95 -6.15 -9.77
N GLY A 427 14.81 -5.94 -8.46
CA GLY A 427 14.23 -6.89 -7.51
C GLY A 427 13.16 -6.28 -6.60
N ALA A 428 12.65 -7.10 -5.68
CA ALA A 428 11.63 -6.68 -4.73
C ALA A 428 11.94 -7.22 -3.33
N ILE A 429 11.50 -6.45 -2.34
CA ILE A 429 11.54 -6.72 -0.92
C ILE A 429 10.17 -7.24 -0.50
N ILE A 430 10.10 -8.41 0.13
CA ILE A 430 8.84 -9.00 0.57
C ILE A 430 8.74 -8.90 2.11
N VAL A 431 7.55 -8.94 2.68
CA VAL A 431 7.31 -9.24 4.12
C VAL A 431 5.96 -9.89 4.26
N TRP A 432 5.81 -10.74 5.26
CA TRP A 432 4.60 -11.49 5.55
C TRP A 432 4.51 -11.73 7.06
N GLU A 433 3.33 -12.13 7.52
CA GLU A 433 3.08 -12.64 8.86
C GLU A 433 3.39 -14.14 8.91
N ASP A 434 4.06 -14.60 9.97
CA ASP A 434 4.41 -15.99 10.22
C ASP A 434 3.75 -16.43 11.53
N ASN A 435 2.96 -17.52 11.49
CA ASN A 435 2.18 -17.99 12.64
C ASN A 435 2.92 -18.99 13.54
N ARG A 436 4.23 -19.18 13.39
CA ARG A 436 5.07 -19.99 14.31
C ARG A 436 5.28 -19.30 15.64
#